data_AF-A0AAW3QY86-F1
#
_entry.id   AF-A0AAW3QY86-F1
#
_cell.length_a   1.000
_cell.length_b   1.000
_cell.length_c   1.000
_cell.angle_alpha   90.00
_cell.angle_beta   90.00
_cell.angle_gamma   90.00
#
_symmetry.space_group_name_H-M   'P 1'
#
loop_
_entity.id
_entity.type
_entity.pdbx_description
1 polymer ?
#
loop_
_entity_poly.entity_id
_entity_poly.type
_entity_poly.pdbx_seq_one_letter_code
_entity_poly.pdbx_strand_id
1 'polypeptide(L)'
;MPIRNVLQFFHGEERPFFVDVPDIAKHILSYVSHHSIFYVEHEETEEPVPLEGMLEQQEITTGFAQEPTIADYIHLKKDALDPQRRVICAKELLHILDPSTCRTSDPKGLDQLIEDMGSSFDVFTDTSAPSAQDVGNLILASSIFISNDMRQRALEAINAGKLTMEAFAATLEVPLGVVRVVLREDWPKKLNEQMISLQRELDKEGDEEEEKYHREMEEYKTS
;
A
#
# COMPACT_ATOMS: atom_id res chain seq x y z
N MET A 1 -8.42 5.75 -10.09
CA MET A 1 -8.03 4.89 -11.25
C MET A 1 -6.61 4.29 -11.16
N PRO A 2 -5.56 4.98 -10.64
CA PRO A 2 -4.17 4.50 -10.63
C PRO A 2 -3.90 3.19 -9.88
N ILE A 3 -4.39 3.07 -8.65
CA ILE A 3 -4.07 1.92 -7.77
C ILE A 3 -4.55 0.58 -8.33
N ARG A 4 -5.72 0.55 -8.97
CA ARG A 4 -6.24 -0.65 -9.64
C ARG A 4 -5.33 -1.09 -10.79
N ASN A 5 -4.80 -0.15 -11.57
CA ASN A 5 -3.90 -0.45 -12.68
C ASN A 5 -2.57 -1.01 -12.17
N VAL A 6 -2.05 -0.44 -11.08
CA VAL A 6 -0.85 -0.94 -10.38
C VAL A 6 -1.05 -2.39 -9.92
N LEU A 7 -2.19 -2.67 -9.27
CA LEU A 7 -2.50 -4.02 -8.82
C LEU A 7 -2.69 -4.99 -9.99
N GLN A 8 -3.38 -4.57 -11.05
CA GLN A 8 -3.57 -5.40 -12.26
C GLN A 8 -2.25 -5.76 -12.94
N PHE A 9 -1.31 -4.81 -13.04
CA PHE A 9 0.03 -5.08 -13.55
C PHE A 9 0.72 -6.20 -12.74
N PHE A 10 0.58 -6.13 -11.41
CA PHE A 10 1.14 -7.12 -10.49
C PHE A 10 0.35 -8.44 -10.41
N HIS A 11 -0.81 -8.53 -11.06
CA HIS A 11 -1.58 -9.77 -11.17
C HIS A 11 -1.51 -10.42 -12.58
N GLY A 12 -0.71 -9.88 -13.50
CA GLY A 12 -0.56 -10.39 -14.88
C GLY A 12 0.22 -11.72 -15.00
N GLU A 13 0.08 -12.39 -16.15
CA GLU A 13 0.56 -13.77 -16.41
C GLU A 13 2.09 -13.91 -16.50
N GLU A 14 2.83 -12.86 -16.87
CA GLU A 14 4.29 -12.90 -17.09
C GLU A 14 5.09 -12.24 -15.96
N ARG A 15 4.64 -12.39 -14.71
CA ARG A 15 5.29 -11.71 -13.60
C ARG A 15 6.56 -12.44 -13.14
N PRO A 16 7.65 -11.70 -12.81
CA PRO A 16 8.78 -12.30 -12.10
C PRO A 16 8.35 -12.87 -10.76
N PHE A 17 8.99 -13.98 -10.36
CA PHE A 17 8.72 -14.67 -9.10
C PHE A 17 9.00 -13.78 -7.87
N PHE A 18 9.85 -12.78 -8.04
CA PHE A 18 10.24 -11.80 -7.03
C PHE A 18 9.95 -10.40 -7.55
N VAL A 19 9.51 -9.53 -6.64
CA VAL A 19 9.07 -8.17 -6.96
C VAL A 19 9.86 -7.24 -6.07
N ASP A 20 10.64 -6.35 -6.66
CA ASP A 20 11.45 -5.43 -5.87
C ASP A 20 10.69 -4.12 -5.58
N VAL A 21 10.98 -3.50 -4.44
CA VAL A 21 10.35 -2.22 -4.03
C VAL A 21 10.59 -1.11 -5.06
N PRO A 22 11.80 -0.95 -5.64
CA PRO A 22 12.02 0.02 -6.71
C PRO A 22 11.17 -0.20 -7.96
N ASP A 23 10.81 -1.45 -8.29
CA ASP A 23 9.91 -1.74 -9.41
C ASP A 23 8.48 -1.28 -9.12
N ILE A 24 8.03 -1.43 -7.87
CA ILE A 24 6.75 -0.89 -7.38
C ILE A 24 6.76 0.62 -7.50
N ALA A 25 7.78 1.29 -6.95
CA ALA A 25 7.91 2.75 -6.99
C ALA A 25 7.90 3.28 -8.43
N LYS A 26 8.69 2.67 -9.33
CA LYS A 26 8.75 3.03 -10.74
C LYS A 26 7.39 2.91 -11.43
N HIS A 27 6.64 1.85 -11.13
CA HIS A 27 5.32 1.67 -11.73
C HIS A 27 4.31 2.69 -11.20
N ILE A 28 4.34 3.00 -9.90
CA ILE A 28 3.49 4.04 -9.30
C ILE A 28 3.77 5.41 -9.90
N LEU A 29 5.05 5.79 -10.02
CA LEU A 29 5.47 7.07 -10.63
C LEU A 29 5.05 7.21 -12.10
N SER A 30 4.68 6.11 -12.78
CA SER A 30 4.12 6.19 -14.14
C SER A 30 2.67 6.69 -14.18
N TYR A 31 1.97 6.72 -13.04
CA TYR A 31 0.59 7.20 -12.90
C TYR A 31 0.48 8.57 -12.23
N VAL A 32 1.52 9.02 -11.54
CA VAL A 32 1.54 10.30 -10.83
C VAL A 32 2.67 11.18 -11.36
N SER A 33 2.34 12.06 -12.31
CA SER A 33 3.29 13.04 -12.80
C SER A 33 3.65 14.02 -11.66
N HIS A 34 4.90 14.51 -11.64
CA HIS A 34 5.41 15.48 -10.65
C HIS A 34 5.67 14.95 -9.23
N HIS A 35 5.60 13.63 -9.02
CA HIS A 35 6.01 13.01 -7.76
C HIS A 35 7.50 12.63 -7.76
N SER A 36 8.12 12.65 -6.59
CA SER A 36 9.48 12.17 -6.35
C SER A 36 9.54 11.45 -5.02
N ILE A 37 10.04 10.22 -5.01
CA ILE A 37 10.07 9.36 -3.82
C ILE A 37 11.46 9.41 -3.18
N PHE A 38 11.48 9.66 -1.88
CA PHE A 38 12.66 9.69 -1.03
C PHE A 38 12.49 8.69 0.12
N TYR A 39 13.52 7.89 0.40
CA TYR A 39 13.53 7.01 1.56
C TYR A 39 14.36 7.66 2.66
N VAL A 40 13.77 7.85 3.83
CA VAL A 40 14.42 8.49 4.99
C VAL A 40 14.57 7.46 6.08
N GLU A 41 15.80 7.17 6.47
CA GLU A 41 16.10 6.26 7.58
C GLU A 41 16.24 7.05 8.88
N HIS A 42 15.51 6.64 9.92
CA HIS A 42 15.62 7.21 11.26
C HIS A 42 16.47 6.30 12.17
N GLU A 43 17.37 6.90 12.95
CA GLU A 43 18.13 6.19 13.97
C GLU A 43 17.26 5.88 15.19
N GLU A 44 17.58 4.81 15.94
CA GLU A 44 16.92 4.54 17.21
C GLU A 44 17.09 5.71 18.18
N THR A 45 15.99 6.39 18.47
CA THR A 45 15.89 7.36 19.55
C THR A 45 15.13 6.75 20.72
N GLU A 46 15.48 7.13 21.96
CA GLU A 46 14.75 6.69 23.17
C GLU A 46 13.27 7.13 23.15
N GLU A 47 12.95 8.16 22.37
CA GLU A 47 11.60 8.62 22.09
C GLU A 47 11.13 8.11 20.72
N PRO A 48 9.88 7.62 20.58
CA PRO A 48 9.36 7.17 19.30
C PRO A 48 9.38 8.30 18.27
N VAL A 49 10.05 8.08 17.13
CA VAL A 49 10.02 9.04 16.04
C VAL A 49 8.60 9.07 15.47
N PRO A 50 7.93 10.24 15.41
CA PRO A 50 6.51 10.33 15.08
C PRO A 50 6.11 9.88 13.66
N LEU A 51 7.07 9.51 12.81
CA LEU A 51 6.86 9.26 11.39
C LEU A 51 7.34 7.88 10.94
N GLU A 52 7.85 7.02 11.82
CA GLU A 52 8.34 5.70 11.42
C GLU A 52 7.23 4.86 10.75
N GLY A 53 7.55 4.32 9.56
CA GLY A 53 6.62 3.52 8.77
C GLY A 53 5.52 4.33 8.09
N MET A 54 5.75 5.63 7.88
CA MET A 54 4.77 6.55 7.29
C MET A 54 5.29 7.24 6.04
N LEU A 55 4.35 7.60 5.17
CA LEU A 55 4.51 8.52 4.06
C LEU A 55 4.25 9.97 4.50
N GLU A 56 5.26 10.82 4.39
CA GLU A 56 5.10 12.28 4.44
C GLU A 56 5.10 12.83 3.01
N GLN A 57 4.14 13.69 2.66
CA GLN A 57 4.10 14.35 1.35
C GLN A 57 4.26 15.85 1.51
N GLN A 58 5.22 16.43 0.78
CA GLN A 58 5.49 17.85 0.77
C GLN A 58 5.28 18.43 -0.62
N GLU A 59 4.50 19.50 -0.70
CA GLU A 59 4.33 20.27 -1.94
C GLU A 59 5.47 21.30 -2.07
N ILE A 60 6.26 21.18 -3.13
CA ILE A 60 7.39 22.05 -3.41
C ILE A 60 7.05 22.93 -4.62
N THR A 61 6.72 24.18 -4.32
CA THR A 61 6.50 25.21 -5.34
C THR A 61 7.78 26.02 -5.52
N THR A 62 8.42 25.88 -6.68
CA THR A 62 9.54 26.75 -7.05
C THR A 62 9.05 27.91 -7.90
N GLY A 63 9.65 29.10 -7.78
CA GLY A 63 9.25 30.28 -8.56
C GLY A 63 9.39 30.16 -10.08
N PHE A 64 9.88 29.03 -10.58
CA PHE A 64 10.11 28.75 -12.01
C PHE A 64 9.24 27.61 -12.56
N ALA A 65 8.61 26.82 -11.70
CA ALA A 65 7.76 25.71 -12.13
C ALA A 65 6.31 26.19 -12.30
N GLN A 66 5.65 25.75 -13.36
CA GLN A 66 4.22 26.03 -13.58
C GLN A 66 3.33 25.17 -12.69
N GLU A 67 3.81 23.99 -12.27
CA GLU A 67 3.09 23.05 -11.43
C GLU A 67 3.96 22.66 -10.22
N PRO A 68 3.35 22.47 -9.04
CA PRO A 68 4.07 22.04 -7.85
C PRO A 68 4.63 20.63 -8.03
N THR A 69 5.82 20.40 -7.49
CA THR A 69 6.40 19.04 -7.39
C THR A 69 6.06 18.47 -6.03
N ILE A 70 5.56 17.24 -5.97
CA ILE A 70 5.26 16.54 -4.72
C ILE A 70 6.46 15.67 -4.35
N ALA A 71 7.03 15.90 -3.17
CA ALA A 71 8.07 15.07 -2.59
C ALA A 71 7.44 14.10 -1.58
N ASP A 72 7.55 12.81 -1.87
CA ASP A 72 7.04 11.69 -1.08
C ASP A 72 8.19 11.10 -0.23
N TYR A 73 8.19 11.33 1.08
CA TYR A 73 9.18 10.81 2.01
C TYR A 73 8.62 9.57 2.72
N ILE A 74 9.19 8.41 2.43
CA ILE A 74 8.88 7.16 3.13
C ILE A 74 9.88 6.97 4.26
N HIS A 75 9.39 7.08 5.49
CA HIS A 75 10.19 7.01 6.70
C HIS A 75 10.33 5.57 7.18
N LEU A 76 11.56 5.09 7.30
CA LEU A 76 11.87 3.71 7.66
C LEU A 76 12.69 3.67 8.94
N LYS A 77 12.37 2.71 9.79
CA LYS A 77 13.23 2.37 10.93
C LYS A 77 14.51 1.71 10.40
N LYS A 78 15.68 2.26 10.75
CA LYS A 78 16.99 1.79 10.29
C LYS A 78 17.26 0.32 10.63
N ASP A 79 16.77 -0.14 11.78
CA ASP A 79 17.00 -1.49 12.30
C ASP A 79 15.86 -2.47 11.98
N ALA A 80 14.86 -2.07 11.20
CA ALA A 80 13.82 -3.00 10.76
C ALA A 80 14.42 -4.07 9.82
N LEU A 81 13.95 -5.32 9.95
CA LEU A 81 14.43 -6.41 9.10
C LEU A 81 14.03 -6.16 7.64
N ASP A 82 14.91 -6.50 6.69
CA ASP A 82 14.67 -6.28 5.25
C ASP A 82 13.29 -6.76 4.76
N PRO A 83 12.77 -7.93 5.17
CA PRO A 83 11.42 -8.36 4.78
C PRO A 83 10.30 -7.45 5.29
N GLN A 84 10.44 -6.90 6.51
CA GLN A 84 9.46 -5.96 7.07
C GLN A 84 9.52 -4.63 6.32
N ARG A 85 10.73 -4.11 6.07
CA ARG A 85 10.94 -2.88 5.30
C ARG A 85 10.32 -2.96 3.91
N ARG A 86 10.44 -4.11 3.24
CA ARG A 86 9.84 -4.34 1.91
C ARG A 86 8.32 -4.18 1.92
N VAL A 87 7.65 -4.80 2.88
CA VAL A 87 6.18 -4.73 2.99
C VAL A 87 5.70 -3.34 3.39
N ILE A 88 6.39 -2.70 4.34
CA ILE A 88 6.08 -1.32 4.76
C ILE A 88 6.26 -0.37 3.56
N CYS A 89 7.38 -0.46 2.85
CA CYS A 89 7.59 0.36 1.65
C CYS A 89 6.49 0.15 0.62
N ALA A 90 6.07 -1.08 0.35
CA ALA A 90 4.99 -1.34 -0.60
C ALA A 90 3.64 -0.76 -0.13
N LYS A 91 3.34 -0.79 1.17
CA LYS A 91 2.15 -0.14 1.75
C LYS A 91 2.23 1.38 1.57
N GLU A 92 3.33 2.01 1.95
CA GLU A 92 3.51 3.47 1.82
C GLU A 92 3.54 3.93 0.36
N LEU A 93 4.08 3.12 -0.53
CA LEU A 93 4.04 3.37 -1.96
C LEU A 93 2.59 3.40 -2.48
N LEU A 94 1.71 2.50 -2.01
CA LEU A 94 0.29 2.54 -2.36
C LEU A 94 -0.40 3.80 -1.82
N HIS A 95 -0.02 4.29 -0.63
CA HIS A 95 -0.55 5.53 -0.07
C HIS A 95 -0.26 6.78 -0.93
N ILE A 96 0.75 6.76 -1.81
CA ILE A 96 0.98 7.86 -2.78
C ILE A 96 -0.24 8.04 -3.69
N LEU A 97 -0.94 6.94 -3.99
CA LEU A 97 -2.13 6.92 -4.83
C LEU A 97 -3.41 7.17 -4.04
N ASP A 98 -3.32 7.28 -2.70
CA ASP A 98 -4.48 7.55 -1.87
C ASP A 98 -4.92 9.01 -2.01
N PRO A 99 -6.23 9.25 -1.95
CA PRO A 99 -6.80 10.57 -1.76
C PRO A 99 -6.14 11.33 -0.61
N SER A 100 -6.02 12.65 -0.73
CA SER A 100 -5.52 13.49 0.36
C SER A 100 -6.34 13.38 1.65
N THR A 101 -7.61 12.99 1.53
CA THR A 101 -8.56 12.80 2.63
C THR A 101 -8.34 11.52 3.43
N CYS A 102 -7.60 10.54 2.88
CA CYS A 102 -7.41 9.21 3.49
C CYS A 102 -6.03 9.02 4.15
N ARG A 103 -5.20 10.07 4.17
CA ARG A 103 -3.83 10.02 4.70
C ARG A 103 -3.84 10.04 6.23
N THR A 104 -3.30 9.00 6.86
CA THR A 104 -3.17 8.92 8.34
C THR A 104 -1.90 9.61 8.83
N SER A 105 -1.87 10.04 10.09
CA SER A 105 -0.72 10.71 10.74
C SER A 105 -0.29 10.05 12.06
N ASP A 106 -0.79 8.84 12.36
CA ASP A 106 -0.48 8.14 13.62
C ASP A 106 0.51 6.95 13.43
N PRO A 107 1.76 7.08 13.90
CA PRO A 107 2.83 6.07 13.75
C PRO A 107 2.72 4.85 14.68
N LYS A 108 1.96 4.93 15.79
CA LYS A 108 1.91 3.82 16.78
C LYS A 108 1.08 2.62 16.34
N GLY A 109 0.33 2.74 15.24
CA GLY A 109 -0.56 1.70 14.74
C GLY A 109 0.14 0.55 14.04
N LEU A 110 1.32 0.76 13.43
CA LEU A 110 1.84 -0.14 12.41
C LEU A 110 2.44 -1.46 12.94
N ASP A 111 3.27 -1.41 13.97
CA ASP A 111 3.85 -2.62 14.57
C ASP A 111 2.76 -3.49 15.20
N GLN A 112 1.82 -2.86 15.89
CA GLN A 112 0.62 -3.50 16.40
C GLN A 112 -0.21 -4.08 15.25
N LEU A 113 -0.32 -3.41 14.11
CA LEU A 113 -1.05 -3.91 12.92
C LEU A 113 -0.42 -5.19 12.37
N ILE A 114 0.90 -5.21 12.24
CA ILE A 114 1.65 -6.36 11.73
C ILE A 114 1.52 -7.54 12.69
N GLU A 115 1.58 -7.28 14.00
CA GLU A 115 1.39 -8.27 15.05
C GLU A 115 -0.08 -8.76 15.12
N ASP A 116 -1.05 -7.87 14.98
CA ASP A 116 -2.50 -8.13 14.98
C ASP A 116 -2.92 -8.97 13.77
N MET A 117 -2.37 -8.68 12.58
CA MET A 117 -2.53 -9.54 11.41
C MET A 117 -2.01 -10.96 11.64
N GLY A 118 -0.97 -11.11 12.46
CA GLY A 118 -0.36 -12.39 12.81
C GLY A 118 -1.03 -13.14 13.95
N SER A 119 -1.75 -12.45 14.84
CA SER A 119 -2.20 -12.99 16.14
C SER A 119 -3.72 -13.21 16.27
N SER A 120 -4.58 -12.38 15.67
CA SER A 120 -6.01 -12.66 15.50
C SER A 120 -6.69 -11.56 14.68
N PHE A 121 -7.42 -11.97 13.64
CA PHE A 121 -8.07 -11.07 12.68
C PHE A 121 -9.37 -10.40 13.22
N ASP A 122 -9.60 -10.38 14.53
CA ASP A 122 -10.76 -9.67 15.11
C ASP A 122 -10.62 -8.14 15.05
N VAL A 123 -9.45 -7.66 14.60
CA VAL A 123 -9.14 -6.24 14.35
C VAL A 123 -10.03 -5.60 13.27
N PHE A 124 -10.68 -6.39 12.41
CA PHE A 124 -11.62 -5.87 11.41
C PHE A 124 -12.97 -5.45 11.99
N THR A 125 -13.20 -5.61 13.30
CA THR A 125 -14.50 -5.34 13.92
C THR A 125 -14.54 -4.09 14.77
N ASP A 126 -13.40 -3.52 15.17
CA ASP A 126 -13.35 -2.43 16.17
C ASP A 126 -12.19 -1.41 15.95
N THR A 127 -11.69 -1.31 14.72
CA THR A 127 -10.65 -0.33 14.35
C THR A 127 -11.23 1.02 13.95
N SER A 128 -10.53 2.10 14.30
CA SER A 128 -10.80 3.45 13.79
C SER A 128 -10.68 3.49 12.25
N ALA A 129 -11.37 4.42 11.59
CA ALA A 129 -11.34 4.51 10.12
C ALA A 129 -9.92 4.61 9.51
N PRO A 130 -8.94 5.35 10.10
CA PRO A 130 -7.58 5.38 9.59
C PRO A 130 -6.85 4.03 9.71
N SER A 131 -7.08 3.29 10.80
CA SER A 131 -6.47 1.96 10.98
C SER A 131 -7.10 0.91 10.07
N ALA A 132 -8.39 1.04 9.71
CA ALA A 132 -9.02 0.18 8.70
C ALA A 132 -8.42 0.37 7.29
N GLN A 133 -8.06 1.60 6.91
CA GLN A 133 -7.42 1.90 5.63
C GLN A 133 -6.00 1.33 5.58
N ASP A 134 -5.21 1.50 6.63
CA ASP A 134 -3.86 0.92 6.73
C ASP A 134 -3.89 -0.61 6.58
N VAL A 135 -4.88 -1.27 7.19
CA VAL A 135 -5.10 -2.71 7.03
C VAL A 135 -5.48 -3.06 5.58
N GLY A 136 -6.34 -2.26 4.96
CA GLY A 136 -6.68 -2.40 3.55
C GLY A 136 -5.45 -2.32 2.64
N ASN A 137 -4.63 -1.28 2.80
CA ASN A 137 -3.40 -1.10 2.03
C ASN A 137 -2.36 -2.17 2.31
N LEU A 138 -2.32 -2.74 3.51
CA LEU A 138 -1.46 -3.87 3.83
C LEU A 138 -1.92 -5.17 3.15
N ILE A 139 -3.24 -5.38 3.00
CA ILE A 139 -3.81 -6.46 2.18
C ILE A 139 -3.42 -6.26 0.71
N LEU A 140 -3.57 -5.05 0.17
CA LEU A 140 -3.21 -4.73 -1.22
C LEU A 140 -1.69 -4.88 -1.45
N ALA A 141 -0.85 -4.39 -0.54
CA ALA A 141 0.60 -4.55 -0.60
C ALA A 141 1.01 -6.02 -0.57
N SER A 142 0.34 -6.84 0.25
CA SER A 142 0.58 -8.29 0.30
C SER A 142 0.22 -8.98 -1.02
N SER A 143 -0.83 -8.53 -1.72
CA SER A 143 -1.20 -9.06 -3.04
C SER A 143 -0.20 -8.66 -4.13
N ILE A 144 0.55 -7.58 -3.93
CA ILE A 144 1.71 -7.24 -4.76
C ILE A 144 2.82 -8.28 -4.57
N PHE A 145 3.11 -8.80 -3.39
CA PHE A 145 4.18 -9.80 -3.28
C PHE A 145 3.74 -11.22 -3.68
N ILE A 146 2.47 -11.55 -3.46
CA ILE A 146 1.94 -12.90 -3.67
C ILE A 146 0.69 -12.80 -4.54
N SER A 147 0.84 -13.08 -5.84
CA SER A 147 -0.31 -13.13 -6.76
C SER A 147 -1.23 -14.31 -6.43
N ASN A 148 -2.49 -14.26 -6.90
CA ASN A 148 -3.44 -15.37 -6.70
C ASN A 148 -2.95 -16.69 -7.32
N ASP A 149 -2.28 -16.61 -8.47
CA ASP A 149 -1.68 -17.78 -9.12
C ASP A 149 -0.49 -18.32 -8.31
N MET A 150 0.41 -17.45 -7.83
CA MET A 150 1.50 -17.86 -6.92
C MET A 150 0.96 -18.50 -5.64
N ARG A 151 -0.09 -17.90 -5.05
CA ARG A 151 -0.81 -18.45 -3.89
C ARG A 151 -1.32 -19.86 -4.18
N GLN A 152 -2.00 -20.06 -5.31
CA GLN A 152 -2.56 -21.38 -5.66
C GLN A 152 -1.46 -22.43 -5.80
N ARG A 153 -0.39 -22.13 -6.53
CA ARG A 153 0.77 -23.02 -6.69
C ARG A 153 1.46 -23.30 -5.34
N ALA A 154 1.59 -22.29 -4.49
CA ALA A 154 2.18 -22.43 -3.16
C ALA A 154 1.32 -23.35 -2.27
N LEU A 155 0.00 -23.16 -2.25
CA LEU A 155 -0.92 -24.03 -1.52
C LEU A 155 -0.81 -25.49 -1.97
N GLU A 156 -0.77 -25.74 -3.28
CA GLU A 156 -0.60 -27.09 -3.83
C GLU A 156 0.74 -27.72 -3.40
N ALA A 157 1.83 -26.96 -3.49
CA ALA A 157 3.16 -27.43 -3.08
C ALA A 157 3.25 -27.69 -1.57
N ILE A 158 2.66 -26.83 -0.75
CA ILE A 158 2.61 -26.98 0.72
C ILE A 158 1.79 -28.19 1.12
N ASN A 159 0.58 -28.34 0.55
CA ASN A 159 -0.28 -29.50 0.81
C ASN A 159 0.37 -30.82 0.36
N ALA A 160 1.22 -30.78 -0.67
CA ALA A 160 2.00 -31.92 -1.12
C ALA A 160 3.30 -32.15 -0.30
N GLY A 161 3.60 -31.32 0.70
CA GLY A 161 4.82 -31.41 1.52
C GLY A 161 6.12 -31.05 0.78
N LYS A 162 6.01 -30.37 -0.37
CA LYS A 162 7.16 -29.98 -1.22
C LYS A 162 7.74 -28.62 -0.89
N LEU A 163 6.99 -27.81 -0.13
CA LEU A 163 7.33 -26.45 0.25
C LEU A 163 6.81 -26.19 1.66
N THR A 164 7.55 -25.46 2.49
CA THR A 164 7.05 -24.95 3.78
C THR A 164 6.67 -23.48 3.66
N MET A 165 5.82 -22.98 4.54
CA MET A 165 5.46 -21.55 4.56
C MET A 165 6.69 -20.69 4.85
N GLU A 166 7.61 -21.15 5.70
CA GLU A 166 8.86 -20.47 6.02
C GLU A 166 9.78 -20.38 4.81
N ALA A 167 9.92 -21.46 4.05
CA ALA A 167 10.71 -21.47 2.82
C ALA A 167 10.09 -20.55 1.75
N PHE A 168 8.76 -20.54 1.64
CA PHE A 168 8.06 -19.65 0.73
C PHE A 168 8.24 -18.17 1.11
N ALA A 169 8.10 -17.84 2.40
CA ALA A 169 8.33 -16.50 2.93
C ALA A 169 9.78 -16.02 2.69
N ALA A 170 10.76 -16.90 2.96
CA ALA A 170 12.16 -16.60 2.71
C ALA A 170 12.46 -16.38 1.23
N THR A 171 11.85 -17.16 0.33
CA THR A 171 12.06 -17.02 -1.12
C THR A 171 11.53 -15.69 -1.66
N LEU A 172 10.44 -15.18 -1.08
CA LEU A 172 9.84 -13.91 -1.47
C LEU A 172 10.39 -12.71 -0.71
N GLU A 173 11.25 -12.96 0.28
CA GLU A 173 11.77 -11.96 1.23
C GLU A 173 10.63 -11.13 1.84
N VAL A 174 9.60 -11.82 2.34
CA VAL A 174 8.47 -11.21 3.07
C VAL A 174 8.34 -11.82 4.45
N PRO A 175 7.72 -11.12 5.43
CA PRO A 175 7.48 -11.68 6.75
C PRO A 175 6.60 -12.93 6.67
N LEU A 176 6.89 -13.93 7.50
CA LEU A 176 6.09 -15.16 7.58
C LEU A 176 4.60 -14.86 7.88
N GLY A 177 4.33 -13.81 8.66
CA GLY A 177 2.97 -13.34 8.94
C GLY A 177 2.19 -13.02 7.66
N VAL A 178 2.83 -12.37 6.69
CA VAL A 178 2.22 -12.06 5.38
C VAL A 178 1.87 -13.33 4.62
N VAL A 179 2.80 -14.29 4.54
CA VAL A 179 2.53 -15.59 3.90
C VAL A 179 1.38 -16.31 4.58
N ARG A 180 1.36 -16.36 5.93
CA ARG A 180 0.28 -16.99 6.69
C ARG A 180 -1.06 -16.35 6.36
N VAL A 181 -1.13 -15.03 6.27
CA VAL A 181 -2.36 -14.30 5.93
C VAL A 181 -2.81 -14.62 4.49
N VAL A 182 -1.92 -14.50 3.51
CA VAL A 182 -2.27 -14.69 2.10
C VAL A 182 -2.69 -16.13 1.78
N LEU A 183 -2.11 -17.12 2.46
CA LEU A 183 -2.44 -18.53 2.23
C LEU A 183 -3.74 -18.99 2.92
N ARG A 184 -4.40 -18.16 3.73
CA ARG A 184 -5.69 -18.51 4.34
C ARG A 184 -6.78 -18.73 3.28
N GLU A 185 -7.76 -19.57 3.61
CA GLU A 185 -8.88 -19.89 2.73
C GLU A 185 -9.73 -18.65 2.39
N ASP A 186 -9.92 -17.74 3.34
CA ASP A 186 -10.73 -16.52 3.20
C ASP A 186 -10.00 -15.35 2.51
N TRP A 187 -8.70 -15.50 2.21
CA TRP A 187 -7.90 -14.46 1.54
C TRP A 187 -8.52 -13.93 0.24
N PRO A 188 -8.97 -14.76 -0.72
CA PRO A 188 -9.52 -14.26 -1.97
C PRO A 188 -10.77 -13.40 -1.76
N LYS A 189 -11.59 -13.74 -0.76
CA LYS A 189 -12.75 -12.94 -0.36
C LYS A 189 -12.31 -11.59 0.20
N LYS A 190 -11.33 -11.57 1.10
CA LYS A 190 -10.80 -10.35 1.72
C LYS A 190 -10.16 -9.41 0.70
N LEU A 191 -9.32 -9.95 -0.18
CA LEU A 191 -8.73 -9.18 -1.27
C LEU A 191 -9.82 -8.57 -2.16
N ASN A 192 -10.83 -9.36 -2.54
CA ASN A 192 -11.94 -8.87 -3.36
C ASN A 192 -12.78 -7.79 -2.64
N GLU A 193 -13.05 -7.94 -1.34
CA GLU A 193 -13.73 -6.92 -0.52
C GLU A 193 -12.95 -5.60 -0.55
N GLN A 194 -11.63 -5.63 -0.38
CA GLN A 194 -10.78 -4.44 -0.44
C GLN A 194 -10.75 -3.81 -1.84
N MET A 195 -10.63 -4.63 -2.89
CA MET A 195 -10.70 -4.14 -4.27
C MET A 195 -12.03 -3.46 -4.60
N ILE A 196 -13.15 -3.97 -4.06
CA ILE A 196 -14.47 -3.35 -4.21
C ILE A 196 -14.57 -2.05 -3.41
N SER A 197 -14.06 -2.03 -2.18
CA SER A 197 -14.05 -0.81 -1.35
C SER A 197 -13.31 0.32 -2.05
N LEU A 198 -12.11 0.00 -2.53
CA LEU A 198 -11.26 0.93 -3.26
C LEU A 198 -11.92 1.45 -4.54
N GLN A 199 -12.60 0.58 -5.29
CA GLN A 199 -13.34 1.01 -6.49
C GLN A 199 -14.45 2.00 -6.13
N ARG A 200 -15.18 1.79 -5.03
CA ARG A 200 -16.26 2.69 -4.62
C ARG A 200 -15.76 4.06 -4.19
N GLU A 201 -14.61 4.12 -3.51
CA GLU A 201 -14.02 5.40 -3.12
C GLU A 201 -13.58 6.18 -4.35
N LEU A 202 -12.93 5.51 -5.30
CA LEU A 202 -12.53 6.12 -6.57
C LEU A 202 -13.73 6.60 -7.40
N ASP A 203 -14.85 5.87 -7.39
CA ASP A 203 -16.06 6.29 -8.11
C ASP A 203 -16.66 7.55 -7.48
N LYS A 204 -16.67 7.67 -6.14
CA LYS A 204 -17.18 8.86 -5.44
C LYS A 204 -16.36 10.12 -5.74
N GLU A 205 -15.03 10.00 -5.79
CA GLU A 205 -14.17 11.15 -6.12
C GLU A 205 -14.41 11.66 -7.53
N GLY A 206 -14.61 10.75 -8.49
CA GLY A 206 -14.95 11.11 -9.87
C GLY A 206 -16.24 11.93 -9.94
N ASP A 207 -17.27 11.50 -9.20
CA ASP A 207 -18.55 12.21 -9.12
C ASP A 207 -18.38 13.61 -8.47
N GLU A 208 -17.61 13.72 -7.38
CA GLU A 208 -17.37 14.99 -6.68
C GLU A 208 -16.54 16.00 -7.51
N GLU A 209 -15.54 15.54 -8.24
CA GLU A 209 -14.75 16.39 -9.16
C GLU A 209 -15.59 16.89 -10.34
N GLU A 210 -16.45 16.05 -10.92
CA GLU A 210 -17.37 16.42 -11.99
C GLU A 210 -18.38 17.48 -11.51
N GLU A 211 -18.96 17.31 -10.32
CA GLU A 211 -19.84 18.30 -9.71
C GLU A 211 -19.14 19.64 -9.43
N LYS A 212 -17.87 19.60 -8.97
CA LYS A 212 -17.07 20.81 -8.75
C LYS A 212 -16.82 21.55 -10.05
N TYR A 213 -16.39 20.84 -11.10
CA TYR A 213 -16.16 21.42 -12.42
C TYR A 213 -17.43 22.07 -13.00
N HIS A 214 -18.58 21.40 -12.88
CA HIS A 214 -19.85 21.98 -13.34
C HIS A 214 -20.23 23.26 -12.61
N ARG A 215 -20.03 23.33 -11.28
CA ARG A 215 -20.25 24.57 -10.51
C ARG A 215 -19.35 25.72 -10.96
N GLU A 216 -18.05 25.47 -11.10
CA GLU A 216 -17.08 26.48 -11.53
C GLU A 216 -17.41 27.01 -12.95
N MET A 217 -17.86 26.12 -13.85
CA MET A 217 -18.27 26.50 -15.20
C MET A 217 -19.59 27.29 -15.26
N GLU A 218 -20.50 27.10 -14.30
CA GLU A 218 -21.71 27.93 -14.18
C GLU A 218 -21.40 29.32 -13.61
N GLU A 219 -20.50 29.42 -12.63
CA GLU A 219 -20.01 30.69 -12.09
C GLU A 219 -19.29 31.53 -13.15
N TYR A 220 -18.49 30.89 -14.01
CA TYR A 220 -17.82 31.57 -15.13
C TYR A 220 -18.81 32.11 -16.18
N LYS A 221 -19.95 31.44 -16.40
CA LYS A 221 -20.98 31.90 -17.36
C LYS A 221 -21.82 33.07 -16.84
N THR A 222 -21.80 33.32 -15.55
CA THR A 222 -22.60 34.35 -14.88
C THR A 222 -21.81 35.60 -14.51
N SER A 223 -20.48 35.58 -14.75
CA SER A 223 -19.55 36.71 -14.59
C SER A 223 -19.24 37.40 -15.92
#